data_AF-A0A8H6HUY5-F1
#
_entry.id   AF-A0A8H6HUY5-F1
#
_cell.length_a   1.000
_cell.length_b   1.000
_cell.length_c   1.000
_cell.angle_alpha   90.00
_cell.angle_beta   90.00
_cell.angle_gamma   90.00
#
_symmetry.space_group_name_H-M   'P 1'
#
loop_
_entity.id
_entity.type
_entity.pdbx_description
1 polymer ?
#
loop_
_entity_poly.entity_id
_entity_poly.type
_entity_poly.pdbx_seq_one_letter_code
_entity_poly.pdbx_strand_id
1 'polypeptide(L)'
;MARAHRVAAIAVFSTVLYFLAFFQYVSVPFVSESTALALLPVLPWWLLVSFGAYSLWSLGWGLFTFRDCPEAYQELLGEITAAKNDLRSKGVTVD
;
A
#
# COMPACT_ATOMS: atom_id res chain seq x y z
N MET A 1 -20.28 -0.97 -10.56
CA MET A 1 -19.69 0.14 -9.76
C MET A 1 -18.22 -0.17 -9.50
N ALA A 2 -17.29 0.47 -10.19
CA ALA A 2 -15.86 0.16 -10.06
C ALA A 2 -15.35 0.49 -8.64
N ARG A 3 -14.49 -0.37 -8.07
CA ARG A 3 -13.97 -0.25 -6.68
C ARG A 3 -13.47 1.16 -6.34
N ALA A 4 -12.90 1.86 -7.31
CA ALA A 4 -12.47 3.25 -7.20
C ALA A 4 -13.59 4.23 -6.81
N HIS A 5 -14.80 4.08 -7.37
CA HIS A 5 -15.93 4.97 -7.07
C HIS A 5 -16.37 4.85 -5.61
N ARG A 6 -16.33 3.63 -5.05
CA ARG A 6 -16.65 3.40 -3.64
C ARG A 6 -15.63 4.03 -2.71
N VAL A 7 -14.34 3.90 -3.03
CA VAL A 7 -13.28 4.55 -2.25
C VAL A 7 -13.40 6.07 -2.35
N ALA A 8 -13.61 6.60 -3.55
CA ALA A 8 -13.79 8.03 -3.77
C ALA A 8 -15.01 8.57 -2.99
N ALA A 9 -16.15 7.87 -3.02
CA ALA A 9 -17.35 8.27 -2.29
C ALA A 9 -17.10 8.33 -0.77
N ILE A 10 -16.43 7.33 -0.21
CA ILE A 10 -16.08 7.31 1.23
C ILE A 10 -15.10 8.44 1.55
N ALA A 11 -14.08 8.65 0.72
CA ALA A 11 -13.10 9.72 0.93
C ALA A 11 -13.76 11.10 0.93
N VAL A 12 -14.59 11.40 -0.07
CA VAL A 12 -15.34 12.67 -0.15
C VAL A 12 -16.25 12.85 1.05
N PHE A 13 -17.02 11.82 1.42
CA PHE A 13 -17.90 11.88 2.58
C PHE A 13 -17.13 12.19 3.88
N SER A 14 -16.03 11.47 4.12
CA SER A 14 -15.18 11.69 5.30
C SER A 14 -14.53 13.08 5.29
N THR A 15 -14.10 13.58 4.13
CA THR A 15 -13.52 14.94 4.01
C THR A 15 -14.56 16.02 4.28
N VAL A 16 -15.79 15.88 3.75
CA VAL A 16 -16.89 16.80 4.04
C VAL A 16 -17.21 16.82 5.53
N LEU A 17 -17.31 15.64 6.15
CA LEU A 17 -17.57 15.53 7.59
C LEU A 17 -16.47 16.19 8.43
N TYR A 18 -15.20 16.00 8.04
CA TYR A 18 -14.06 16.64 8.70
C TYR A 18 -14.16 18.17 8.63
N PHE A 19 -14.46 18.75 7.47
CA PHE A 19 -14.59 20.21 7.36
C PHE A 19 -15.77 20.75 8.17
N LEU A 20 -16.91 20.05 8.19
CA LEU A 20 -18.04 20.43 9.03
C LEU A 20 -17.68 20.45 10.52
N ALA A 21 -16.90 19.48 10.98
CA ALA A 21 -16.37 19.45 12.35
C ALA A 21 -15.31 20.55 12.58
N PHE A 22 -14.41 20.78 11.61
CA PHE A 22 -13.36 21.79 11.68
C PHE A 22 -13.92 23.21 11.85
N PHE A 23 -14.94 23.57 11.08
CA PHE A 23 -15.64 24.86 11.17
C PHE A 23 -16.67 24.93 12.31
N GLN A 24 -16.74 23.92 13.19
CA GLN A 24 -17.67 23.87 14.33
C GLN A 24 -19.16 23.91 13.95
N TYR A 25 -19.52 23.54 12.71
CA TYR A 25 -20.93 23.37 12.32
C TYR A 25 -21.54 22.13 12.97
N VAL A 26 -20.71 21.14 13.30
CA VAL A 26 -21.09 19.89 13.97
C VAL A 26 -20.24 19.75 15.23
N SER A 27 -20.88 19.69 16.39
CA SER A 27 -20.20 19.38 17.64
C SER A 27 -19.74 17.92 17.64
N VAL A 28 -18.48 17.69 18.02
CA VAL A 28 -17.95 16.34 18.17
C VAL A 28 -18.47 15.74 19.49
N PRO A 29 -19.31 14.70 19.47
CA PRO A 29 -19.81 14.11 20.70
C PRO A 29 -18.66 13.39 21.44
N PHE A 30 -18.76 13.29 22.77
CA PHE A 30 -17.81 12.56 23.65
C PHE A 30 -16.41 13.19 23.81
N VAL A 31 -16.17 14.41 23.31
CA VAL A 31 -14.90 15.13 23.48
C VAL A 31 -15.20 16.53 24.01
N SER A 32 -14.39 17.03 24.95
CA SER A 32 -14.49 18.43 25.41
C SER A 32 -14.14 19.39 24.27
N GLU A 33 -14.79 20.56 24.24
CA GLU A 33 -14.56 21.58 23.22
C GLU A 33 -13.08 21.99 23.12
N SER A 34 -12.42 22.12 24.27
CA SER A 34 -10.99 22.45 24.34
C SER A 34 -10.10 21.42 23.66
N THR A 35 -10.41 20.13 23.81
CA THR A 35 -9.64 19.04 23.19
C THR A 35 -9.96 18.94 21.70
N ALA A 36 -11.21 19.13 21.29
CA ALA A 36 -11.59 19.13 19.88
C ALA A 36 -10.88 20.24 19.10
N LEU A 37 -10.80 21.45 19.64
CA LEU A 37 -10.10 22.59 19.03
C LEU A 37 -8.60 22.33 18.86
N ALA A 38 -7.98 21.62 19.80
CA ALA A 38 -6.57 21.24 19.69
C ALA A 38 -6.33 20.08 18.71
N LEU A 39 -7.26 19.13 18.63
CA LEU A 39 -7.09 17.89 17.87
C LEU A 39 -7.45 18.03 16.38
N LEU A 40 -8.52 18.76 16.05
CA LEU A 40 -9.02 18.89 14.68
C LEU A 40 -7.97 19.43 13.68
N PRO A 41 -7.13 20.43 14.03
CA PRO A 41 -6.09 20.92 13.13
C PRO A 41 -4.94 19.94 12.91
N VAL A 42 -4.60 19.10 13.90
CA VAL A 42 -3.47 18.15 13.82
C VAL A 42 -3.87 16.79 13.26
N LEU A 43 -5.16 16.48 13.23
CA LEU A 43 -5.72 15.21 12.75
C LEU A 43 -5.23 14.79 11.34
N PRO A 44 -5.21 15.70 10.32
CA PRO A 44 -4.71 15.34 9.00
C PRO A 44 -3.23 14.93 9.01
N TRP A 45 -2.42 15.60 9.83
CA TRP A 45 -1.01 15.27 9.98
C TRP A 45 -0.83 13.89 10.63
N TRP A 46 -1.58 13.61 11.69
CA TRP A 46 -1.59 12.30 12.33
C TRP A 46 -1.99 11.19 11.35
N LEU A 47 -3.01 11.40 10.52
CA LEU A 47 -3.42 10.44 9.51
C LEU A 47 -2.28 10.16 8.51
N LEU A 48 -1.59 11.20 8.03
CA LEU A 48 -0.45 11.06 7.13
C LEU A 48 0.69 10.27 7.77
N VAL A 49 1.07 10.61 9.01
CA VAL A 49 2.16 9.95 9.74
C VAL A 49 1.83 8.48 10.01
N SER A 50 0.61 8.18 10.49
CA SER A 50 0.17 6.81 10.74
C SER A 50 0.13 5.98 9.46
N PHE A 51 -0.37 6.56 8.35
CA PHE A 51 -0.36 5.88 7.05
C PHE A 51 1.06 5.62 6.55
N GLY A 52 1.97 6.59 6.70
CA GLY A 52 3.38 6.44 6.34
C GLY A 52 4.06 5.34 7.16
N ALA A 53 3.86 5.34 8.48
CA ALA A 53 4.41 4.31 9.37
C ALA A 53 3.89 2.91 9.03
N TYR A 54 2.59 2.77 8.79
CA TYR A 54 1.99 1.50 8.36
C TYR A 54 2.57 1.01 7.02
N SER A 55 2.70 1.92 6.05
CA SER A 55 3.24 1.59 4.72
C SER A 55 4.71 1.15 4.80
N LEU A 56 5.53 1.87 5.58
CA LEU A 56 6.93 1.52 5.83
C LEU A 56 7.05 0.18 6.54
N TRP A 57 6.21 -0.08 7.55
CA TRP A 57 6.19 -1.37 8.23
C TRP A 57 5.83 -2.52 7.29
N SER A 58 4.76 -2.36 6.50
CA SER A 58 4.33 -3.38 5.54
C SER A 58 5.41 -3.70 4.51
N LEU A 59 6.06 -2.66 3.97
CA LEU A 59 7.14 -2.84 3.00
C LEU A 59 8.39 -3.43 3.65
N GLY A 60 8.77 -2.91 4.82
CA GLY A 60 9.92 -3.38 5.59
C GLY A 60 9.79 -4.85 5.99
N TRP A 61 8.59 -5.27 6.38
CA TRP A 61 8.30 -6.68 6.67
C TRP A 61 8.45 -7.56 5.43
N GLY A 62 7.95 -7.10 4.28
CA GLY A 62 8.10 -7.80 3.00
C GLY A 62 9.57 -7.95 2.59
N LEU A 63 10.38 -6.90 2.77
CA LEU A 63 11.82 -6.95 2.51
C LEU A 63 12.54 -7.88 3.49
N PHE A 64 12.20 -7.80 4.79
CA PHE A 64 12.80 -8.63 5.82
C PHE A 64 12.49 -10.13 5.64
N THR A 65 11.31 -10.45 5.10
CA THR A 65 10.88 -11.83 4.85
C THR A 65 11.13 -12.31 3.42
N PHE A 66 11.73 -11.47 2.57
CA PHE A 66 12.14 -11.86 1.23
C PHE A 66 13.25 -12.91 1.37
N ARG A 67 12.88 -14.18 1.21
CA ARG A 67 13.84 -15.28 1.20
C ARG A 67 14.62 -15.20 -0.10
N ASP A 68 15.93 -15.30 -0.01
CA ASP A 68 16.70 -15.73 -1.16
C ASP A 68 16.16 -17.11 -1.56
N CYS A 69 15.73 -17.26 -2.81
CA CYS A 69 15.24 -18.53 -3.36
C CYS A 69 16.33 -19.17 -4.23
N PRO A 70 17.40 -19.75 -3.63
CA PRO A 70 18.48 -20.35 -4.38
C PRO A 70 18.00 -21.58 -5.17
N GLU A 71 17.01 -22.32 -4.66
CA GLU A 71 16.44 -23.48 -5.34
C GLU A 71 15.72 -23.07 -6.63
N ALA A 72 14.85 -22.07 -6.57
CA ALA A 72 14.16 -21.55 -7.77
C ALA A 72 15.16 -20.98 -8.80
N TYR A 73 16.26 -20.37 -8.34
CA TYR A 73 17.34 -19.91 -9.23
C TYR A 73 18.00 -21.08 -9.96
N GLN A 74 18.32 -22.17 -9.26
CA GLN A 74 18.93 -23.36 -9.86
C GLN A 74 17.97 -24.08 -10.81
N GLU A 75 16.69 -24.19 -10.43
CA GLU A 75 15.63 -24.75 -11.28
C GLU A 75 15.49 -23.96 -12.59
N LEU A 76 15.39 -22.63 -12.52
CA LEU A 76 15.35 -21.74 -13.68
C LEU A 76 16.57 -21.91 -14.60
N LEU A 77 17.78 -22.03 -14.05
CA LEU A 77 18.98 -22.28 -14.85
C LEU A 77 18.94 -23.64 -15.56
N GLY A 78 18.40 -24.67 -14.89
CA GLY A 78 18.16 -25.98 -15.47
C GLY A 78 17.20 -25.91 -16.67
N GLU A 79 16.05 -25.24 -16.49
CA GLU A 79 15.06 -25.02 -17.55
C GLU A 79 15.63 -24.25 -18.75
N ILE A 80 16.41 -23.19 -18.50
CA ILE A 80 17.10 -22.42 -19.55
C ILE A 80 18.03 -23.33 -20.35
N THR A 81 18.80 -24.18 -19.66
CA THR A 81 19.74 -25.10 -20.32
C THR A 81 19.00 -26.13 -21.18
N ALA A 82 17.91 -26.69 -20.67
CA ALA A 82 17.07 -27.61 -21.42
C ALA A 82 16.45 -26.95 -22.66
N ALA A 83 15.92 -25.73 -22.52
CA ALA A 83 15.35 -24.98 -23.63
C ALA A 83 16.40 -24.62 -24.69
N LYS A 84 17.60 -24.20 -24.29
CA LYS A 84 18.73 -23.96 -25.21
C LYS A 84 19.09 -25.22 -25.99
N ASN A 85 19.13 -26.38 -25.33
CA ASN A 85 19.42 -27.66 -25.99
C ASN A 85 18.33 -28.07 -26.98
N ASP A 86 17.06 -27.89 -26.63
CA ASP A 86 15.94 -28.14 -27.55
C ASP A 86 16.01 -27.23 -28.80
N LEU A 87 16.28 -25.94 -28.62
CA LEU A 87 16.46 -25.00 -29.73
C LEU A 87 17.66 -25.35 -30.63
N ARG A 88 18.78 -25.76 -30.03
CA ARG A 88 19.94 -26.25 -30.79
C ARG A 88 19.62 -27.52 -31.56
N SER A 89 18.83 -28.44 -30.98
CA SER A 89 18.37 -29.64 -31.67
C SER A 89 17.49 -29.33 -32.90
N LYS A 90 16.79 -28.18 -32.86
CA LYS A 90 15.97 -27.64 -33.96
C LYS A 90 16.77 -26.78 -34.94
N GLY A 91 18.11 -26.73 -34.81
CA GLY A 91 19.00 -26.00 -35.71
C GLY A 91 19.07 -24.49 -35.46
N VAL A 92 18.56 -24.00 -34.32
CA VAL A 92 18.62 -22.58 -33.93
C VAL A 92 19.89 -22.35 -33.11
N THR A 93 20.73 -21.40 -33.52
CA THR A 93 21.93 -21.00 -32.75
C THR A 93 21.51 -20.15 -31.55
N VAL A 94 21.87 -20.60 -30.35
CA VAL A 94 21.59 -19.91 -29.08
C VAL A 94 22.86 -19.89 -28.23
N ASP A 95 23.31 -18.69 -27.84
CA ASP A 95 24.42 -18.47 -26.88
C ASP A 95 23.92 -18.61 -25.43
#